data_AF-A0A0L0ULE6-F1
#
_entry.id   AF-A0A0L0ULE6-F1
#
_cell.length_a   1.000
_cell.length_b   1.000
_cell.length_c   1.000
_cell.angle_alpha   90.00
_cell.angle_beta   90.00
_cell.angle_gamma   90.00
#
_symmetry.space_group_name_H-M   'P 1'
#
loop_
_entity.id
_entity.type
_entity.pdbx_description
1 polymer ?
#
loop_
_entity_poly.entity_id
_entity_poly.type
_entity_poly.pdbx_seq_one_letter_code
_entity_poly.pdbx_strand_id
1 'polypeptide(L)'
;LLDSAVPSPEDNQFKTQAEINLPEEKKNVMLDVKKLNFHFKGAEVETFIRRVEKLANLQGAGGQDVALQLPFLVSDQKISQYIEDMQGHETADWDLMKKELIREWGHATPLRRFNKESIPTLVSKHVDKGGIQSREEYRSFISDLEEILAYLIKVGYNDVNAESGEPLWKAISTEMRKDVAKELEHNKKFKKTKDGI
;
A
#
# COMPACT_ATOMS: atom_id res chain seq x y z
N LEU A 1 40.49 -9.33 -8.00
CA LEU A 1 39.17 -9.98 -8.11
C LEU A 1 38.52 -9.89 -6.74
N LEU A 2 37.72 -8.85 -6.53
CA LEU A 2 36.89 -8.70 -5.34
C LEU A 2 35.45 -8.59 -5.85
N ASP A 3 34.68 -9.64 -5.64
CA ASP A 3 33.24 -9.69 -5.90
C ASP A 3 32.55 -8.65 -5.05
N SER A 4 32.02 -7.61 -5.69
CA SER A 4 31.03 -6.74 -5.08
C SER A 4 29.66 -7.29 -5.43
N ALA A 5 29.02 -7.92 -4.44
CA ALA A 5 27.65 -8.38 -4.53
C ALA A 5 26.74 -7.19 -4.86
N VAL A 6 26.00 -7.31 -5.97
CA VAL A 6 24.95 -6.37 -6.35
C VAL A 6 23.81 -6.51 -5.34
N PRO A 7 23.32 -5.41 -4.73
CA PRO A 7 22.21 -5.49 -3.81
C PRO A 7 20.93 -5.91 -4.56
N SER A 8 20.20 -6.85 -3.97
CA SER A 8 18.93 -7.37 -4.50
C SER A 8 17.88 -6.24 -4.58
N PRO A 9 17.04 -6.17 -5.63
CA PRO A 9 16.09 -5.07 -5.83
C PRO A 9 14.92 -5.05 -4.84
N GLU A 10 14.79 -6.05 -3.96
CA GLU A 10 13.62 -6.24 -3.11
C GLU A 10 13.62 -5.36 -1.84
N ASP A 11 14.79 -4.90 -1.38
CA ASP A 11 14.93 -4.23 -0.08
C ASP A 11 14.49 -2.75 -0.07
N ASN A 12 14.26 -2.13 -1.24
CA ASN A 12 14.08 -0.67 -1.35
C ASN A 12 12.66 -0.20 -1.70
N GLN A 13 11.66 -1.09 -1.76
CA GLN A 13 10.35 -0.71 -2.32
C GLN A 13 9.37 0.01 -1.37
N PHE A 14 9.71 0.23 -0.08
CA PHE A 14 8.75 0.70 0.93
C PHE A 14 8.99 2.10 1.52
N LYS A 15 9.96 2.88 1.03
CA LYS A 15 10.35 4.17 1.64
C LYS A 15 9.43 5.38 1.41
N THR A 16 8.12 5.21 1.24
CA THR A 16 7.21 6.34 0.93
C THR A 16 6.14 6.65 1.98
N GLN A 17 6.24 6.09 3.19
CA GLN A 17 5.44 6.56 4.33
C GLN A 17 6.33 6.69 5.55
N ALA A 18 6.25 7.81 6.27
CA ALA A 18 7.08 8.06 7.45
C ALA A 18 7.06 6.85 8.38
N GLU A 19 8.19 6.14 8.47
CA GLU A 19 8.38 5.06 9.42
C GLU A 19 8.19 5.63 10.82
N ILE A 20 7.26 5.04 11.58
CA ILE A 20 7.00 5.46 12.95
C ILE A 20 8.04 4.75 13.81
N ASN A 21 9.11 5.46 14.11
CA ASN A 21 10.11 4.99 15.05
C ASN A 21 9.60 5.27 16.46
N LEU A 22 9.23 4.21 17.18
CA LEU A 22 8.90 4.31 18.59
C LEU A 22 10.19 4.46 19.40
N PRO A 23 10.19 5.23 20.50
CA PRO A 23 11.35 5.26 21.39
C PRO A 23 11.61 3.86 21.95
N GLU A 24 12.88 3.44 21.99
CA GLU A 24 13.27 2.09 22.46
C GLU A 24 12.92 1.87 23.94
N GLU A 25 12.93 2.92 24.75
CA GLU A 25 12.73 2.86 26.20
C GLU A 25 11.30 2.45 26.58
N LYS A 26 11.17 1.63 27.63
CA LYS A 26 9.89 1.39 28.30
C LYS A 26 9.36 2.66 28.96
N LYS A 27 8.16 3.10 28.56
CA LYS A 27 7.46 4.26 29.15
C LYS A 27 6.38 3.86 30.15
N ASN A 28 6.13 2.55 30.34
CA ASN A 28 5.09 1.98 31.19
C ASN A 28 3.67 2.44 30.80
N VAL A 29 3.45 2.63 29.49
CA VAL A 29 2.15 3.03 28.95
C VAL A 29 1.35 1.79 28.61
N MET A 30 0.16 1.64 29.20
CA MET A 30 -0.79 0.57 28.83
C MET A 30 -1.57 0.98 27.57
N LEU A 31 -1.50 0.15 26.52
CA LEU A 31 -2.16 0.40 25.25
C LEU A 31 -3.67 0.15 25.35
N ASP A 32 -4.48 1.19 25.13
CA ASP A 32 -5.95 1.04 25.03
C ASP A 32 -6.37 0.76 23.59
N VAL A 33 -6.58 -0.52 23.28
CA VAL A 33 -7.06 -0.99 21.97
C VAL A 33 -8.58 -1.09 21.85
N LYS A 34 -9.34 -0.91 22.94
CA LYS A 34 -10.79 -1.15 22.99
C LYS A 34 -11.57 -0.23 22.04
N LYS A 35 -10.99 0.91 21.68
CA LYS A 35 -11.61 1.91 20.79
C LYS A 35 -11.28 1.71 19.31
N LEU A 36 -10.34 0.82 18.96
CA LEU A 36 -9.72 0.79 17.63
C LEU A 36 -10.03 -0.48 16.81
N ASN A 37 -10.92 -1.36 17.28
CA ASN A 37 -11.29 -2.61 16.59
C ASN A 37 -10.06 -3.40 16.10
N PHE A 38 -9.09 -3.56 16.99
CA PHE A 38 -7.78 -4.13 16.73
C PHE A 38 -7.82 -5.67 16.60
N HIS A 39 -8.42 -6.18 15.52
CA HIS A 39 -8.54 -7.62 15.30
C HIS A 39 -7.47 -8.10 14.32
N PHE A 40 -6.45 -8.79 14.84
CA PHE A 40 -5.46 -9.48 14.01
C PHE A 40 -5.86 -10.94 13.84
N LYS A 41 -5.94 -11.40 12.59
CA LYS A 41 -6.35 -12.76 12.22
C LYS A 41 -5.26 -13.50 11.42
N GLY A 42 -4.00 -13.07 11.56
CA GLY A 42 -2.87 -13.69 10.88
C GLY A 42 -2.76 -13.30 9.40
N ALA A 43 -3.33 -12.17 9.01
CA ALA A 43 -3.29 -11.63 7.65
C ALA A 43 -3.10 -10.11 7.68
N GLU A 44 -2.59 -9.54 6.58
CA GLU A 44 -2.28 -8.10 6.46
C GLU A 44 -1.32 -7.59 7.59
N VAL A 45 -0.31 -8.40 7.94
CA VAL A 45 0.55 -8.16 9.12
C VAL A 45 1.27 -6.80 9.11
N GLU A 46 1.69 -6.31 7.95
CA GLU A 46 2.31 -4.98 7.83
C GLU A 46 1.32 -3.85 8.20
N THR A 47 0.06 -3.98 7.81
CA THR A 47 -1.01 -3.03 8.17
C THR A 47 -1.32 -3.10 9.66
N PHE A 48 -1.30 -4.30 10.22
CA PHE A 48 -1.42 -4.50 11.67
C PHE A 48 -0.28 -3.79 12.42
N ILE A 49 0.98 -4.07 12.08
CA ILE A 49 2.18 -3.43 12.66
C ILE A 49 2.06 -1.90 12.60
N ARG A 50 1.77 -1.34 11.43
CA ARG A 50 1.63 0.12 11.27
C ARG A 50 0.55 0.72 12.15
N ARG A 51 -0.59 0.04 12.35
CA ARG A 51 -1.66 0.52 13.22
C ARG A 51 -1.24 0.49 14.69
N VAL A 52 -0.43 -0.49 15.10
CA VAL A 52 0.06 -0.62 16.49
C VAL A 52 1.01 0.53 16.76
N GLU A 53 1.96 0.77 15.86
CA GLU A 53 2.92 1.87 15.99
C GLU A 53 2.22 3.24 16.01
N LYS A 54 1.19 3.44 15.18
CA LYS A 54 0.37 4.67 15.23
C LYS A 54 -0.31 4.84 16.59
N LEU A 55 -0.90 3.79 17.14
CA LEU A 55 -1.55 3.83 18.45
C LEU A 55 -0.56 4.12 19.57
N ALA A 56 0.57 3.40 19.58
CA ALA A 56 1.64 3.58 20.55
C ALA A 56 2.16 5.02 20.52
N ASN A 57 2.43 5.56 19.34
CA ASN A 57 2.85 6.96 19.19
C ASN A 57 1.79 7.96 19.68
N LEU A 58 0.50 7.73 19.42
CA LEU A 58 -0.59 8.58 19.93
C LEU A 58 -0.73 8.53 21.46
N GLN A 59 -0.38 7.40 22.08
CA GLN A 59 -0.46 7.19 23.52
C GLN A 59 0.87 7.44 24.26
N GLY A 60 1.94 7.79 23.52
CA GLY A 60 3.27 8.02 24.09
C GLY A 60 3.97 6.75 24.57
N ALA A 61 3.58 5.58 24.07
CA ALA A 61 4.20 4.30 24.39
C ALA A 61 5.50 4.09 23.60
N GLY A 62 6.48 3.43 24.24
CA GLY A 62 7.71 3.00 23.58
C GLY A 62 7.61 1.62 22.95
N GLY A 63 8.64 1.23 22.19
CA GLY A 63 8.72 -0.08 21.56
C GLY A 63 8.67 -1.23 22.57
N GLN A 64 9.36 -1.10 23.70
CA GLN A 64 9.29 -2.08 24.80
C GLN A 64 7.86 -2.25 25.35
N ASP A 65 7.09 -1.16 25.47
CA ASP A 65 5.70 -1.24 25.94
C ASP A 65 4.85 -2.03 24.94
N VAL A 66 5.05 -1.80 23.63
CA VAL A 66 4.36 -2.52 22.56
C VAL A 66 4.70 -4.00 22.58
N ALA A 67 5.99 -4.34 22.56
CA ALA A 67 6.47 -5.70 22.49
C ALA A 67 5.91 -6.56 23.63
N LEU A 68 5.89 -6.02 24.86
CA LEU A 68 5.36 -6.72 26.04
C LEU A 68 3.83 -6.86 26.05
N GLN A 69 3.10 -5.96 25.38
CA GLN A 69 1.64 -5.94 25.45
C GLN A 69 0.97 -6.66 24.29
N LEU A 70 1.64 -6.77 23.14
CA LEU A 70 1.04 -7.25 21.90
C LEU A 70 0.30 -8.59 22.02
N PRO A 71 0.81 -9.63 22.70
CA PRO A 71 0.08 -10.89 22.87
C PRO A 71 -1.31 -10.71 23.49
N PHE A 72 -1.44 -9.78 24.44
CA PHE A 72 -2.68 -9.53 25.18
C PHE A 72 -3.69 -8.66 24.42
N LEU A 73 -3.25 -8.01 23.33
CA LEU A 73 -4.10 -7.17 22.47
C LEU A 73 -4.76 -7.98 21.35
N VAL A 74 -4.25 -9.19 21.06
CA VAL A 74 -4.77 -10.06 20.01
C VAL A 74 -5.83 -11.01 20.61
N SER A 75 -7.04 -10.97 20.05
CA SER A 75 -8.17 -11.77 20.55
C SER A 75 -8.15 -13.23 20.11
N ASP A 76 -7.42 -13.58 19.05
CA ASP A 76 -7.23 -14.98 18.66
C ASP A 76 -6.19 -15.64 19.56
N GLN A 77 -6.62 -16.62 20.36
CA GLN A 77 -5.78 -17.27 21.36
C GLN A 77 -4.56 -17.98 20.77
N LYS A 78 -4.68 -18.57 19.57
CA LYS A 78 -3.55 -19.26 18.95
C LYS A 78 -2.50 -18.26 18.49
N ILE A 79 -2.94 -17.18 17.84
CA ILE A 79 -2.04 -16.11 17.40
C ILE A 79 -1.39 -15.43 18.61
N SER A 80 -2.17 -15.16 19.67
CA SER A 80 -1.67 -14.61 20.92
C SER A 80 -0.52 -15.45 21.49
N GLN A 81 -0.71 -16.77 21.62
CA GLN A 81 0.35 -17.68 22.09
C GLN A 81 1.60 -17.64 21.20
N TYR A 82 1.42 -17.68 19.87
CA TYR A 82 2.54 -17.58 18.94
C TYR A 82 3.33 -16.28 19.10
N ILE A 83 2.67 -15.15 19.37
CA ILE A 83 3.35 -13.86 19.61
C ILE A 83 4.05 -13.87 20.98
N GLU A 84 3.47 -14.49 22.00
CA GLU A 84 4.10 -14.61 23.33
C GLU A 84 5.39 -15.44 23.29
N ASP A 85 5.45 -16.45 22.40
CA ASP A 85 6.61 -17.31 22.19
C ASP A 85 7.71 -16.67 21.30
N MET A 86 7.49 -15.47 20.77
CA MET A 86 8.46 -14.76 19.94
C MET A 86 9.62 -14.21 20.78
N GLN A 87 10.84 -14.28 20.24
CA GLN A 87 12.02 -13.74 20.91
C GLN A 87 11.89 -12.22 21.14
N GLY A 88 11.30 -11.49 20.20
CA GLY A 88 11.04 -10.06 20.38
C GLY A 88 10.11 -9.74 21.55
N HIS A 89 9.22 -10.66 21.94
CA HIS A 89 8.40 -10.51 23.16
C HIS A 89 9.28 -10.69 24.40
N GLU A 90 10.04 -11.79 24.45
CA GLU A 90 10.92 -12.14 25.57
C GLU A 90 11.95 -11.03 25.85
N THR A 91 12.54 -10.45 24.82
CA THR A 91 13.56 -9.40 24.94
C THR A 91 12.97 -7.98 24.97
N ALA A 92 11.65 -7.84 24.88
CA ALA A 92 10.96 -6.56 24.70
C ALA A 92 11.51 -5.73 23.52
N ASP A 93 11.98 -6.40 22.47
CA ASP A 93 12.55 -5.77 21.28
C ASP A 93 11.47 -5.72 20.18
N TRP A 94 10.92 -4.51 19.98
CA TRP A 94 9.88 -4.29 18.98
C TRP A 94 10.37 -4.49 17.55
N ASP A 95 11.61 -4.12 17.24
CA ASP A 95 12.14 -4.24 15.89
C ASP A 95 12.43 -5.70 15.54
N LEU A 96 12.89 -6.49 16.50
CA LEU A 96 12.96 -7.94 16.37
C LEU A 96 11.57 -8.53 16.19
N MET A 97 10.61 -8.19 17.06
CA MET A 97 9.24 -8.70 16.97
C MET A 97 8.61 -8.41 15.61
N LYS A 98 8.78 -7.20 15.04
CA LYS A 98 8.29 -6.88 13.68
C LYS A 98 8.80 -7.85 12.62
N LYS A 99 10.09 -8.19 12.66
CA LYS A 99 10.69 -9.15 11.72
C LYS A 99 10.07 -10.53 11.88
N GLU A 100 9.79 -10.97 13.11
CA GLU A 100 9.18 -12.26 13.39
C GLU A 100 7.70 -12.32 12.98
N LEU A 101 6.93 -11.25 13.25
CA LEU A 101 5.54 -11.09 12.78
C LEU A 101 5.47 -11.16 11.25
N ILE A 102 6.37 -10.47 10.55
CA ILE A 102 6.44 -10.47 9.08
C ILE A 102 6.88 -11.85 8.56
N ARG A 103 7.84 -12.50 9.20
CA ARG A 103 8.25 -13.86 8.82
C ARG A 103 7.09 -14.85 8.91
N GLU A 104 6.30 -14.77 9.98
CA GLU A 104 5.21 -15.72 10.24
C GLU A 104 3.96 -15.43 9.38
N TRP A 105 3.55 -14.16 9.29
CA TRP A 105 2.27 -13.79 8.64
C TRP A 105 2.43 -12.90 7.40
N GLY A 106 3.65 -12.58 6.98
CA GLY A 106 3.92 -11.76 5.78
C GLY A 106 3.45 -12.42 4.50
N HIS A 107 3.57 -13.75 4.44
CA HIS A 107 3.08 -14.57 3.32
C HIS A 107 1.56 -14.77 3.34
N ALA A 108 0.93 -14.72 4.52
CA ALA A 108 -0.52 -14.82 4.71
C ALA A 108 -1.26 -13.49 4.48
N THR A 109 -0.54 -12.42 4.11
CA THR A 109 -1.15 -11.28 3.42
C THR A 109 -1.96 -11.85 2.25
N PRO A 110 -3.28 -11.62 2.16
CA PRO A 110 -4.06 -12.15 1.06
C PRO A 110 -3.34 -11.73 -0.21
N LEU A 111 -2.80 -12.72 -0.94
CA LEU A 111 -2.04 -12.61 -2.19
C LEU A 111 -2.23 -11.20 -2.74
N ARG A 112 -1.28 -10.30 -2.47
CA ARG A 112 -1.43 -8.84 -2.65
C ARG A 112 -2.35 -8.61 -3.84
N ARG A 113 -3.63 -8.29 -3.58
CA ARG A 113 -4.66 -8.36 -4.63
C ARG A 113 -4.19 -7.59 -5.86
N PHE A 114 -3.51 -6.48 -5.58
CA PHE A 114 -2.75 -5.69 -6.51
C PHE A 114 -1.38 -5.31 -5.92
N ASN A 115 -0.40 -5.08 -6.78
CA ASN A 115 0.95 -4.62 -6.45
C ASN A 115 1.34 -3.47 -7.39
N LYS A 116 2.59 -2.97 -7.31
CA LYS A 116 3.06 -1.87 -8.18
C LYS A 116 2.94 -2.18 -9.68
N GLU A 117 3.00 -3.46 -10.07
CA GLU A 117 2.87 -3.92 -11.46
C GLU A 117 1.42 -4.07 -11.93
N SER A 118 0.43 -3.95 -11.05
CA SER A 118 -0.98 -4.15 -11.42
C SER A 118 -1.50 -3.12 -12.41
N ILE A 119 -1.08 -1.85 -12.30
CA ILE A 119 -1.45 -0.80 -13.26
C ILE A 119 -0.78 -1.05 -14.62
N PRO A 120 0.57 -1.24 -14.71
CA PRO A 120 1.21 -1.62 -15.97
C PRO A 120 0.60 -2.87 -16.62
N THR A 121 0.24 -3.88 -15.83
CA THR A 121 -0.40 -5.11 -16.31
C THR A 121 -1.80 -4.84 -16.88
N LEU A 122 -2.61 -4.03 -16.20
CA LEU A 122 -3.93 -3.62 -16.69
C LEU A 122 -3.81 -2.85 -18.02
N VAL A 123 -2.87 -1.91 -18.11
CA VAL A 123 -2.60 -1.16 -19.35
C VAL A 123 -2.20 -2.12 -20.49
N SER A 124 -1.23 -3.00 -20.24
CA SER A 124 -0.74 -3.95 -21.24
C SER A 124 -1.84 -4.87 -21.75
N LYS A 125 -2.69 -5.40 -20.87
CA LYS A 125 -3.87 -6.23 -21.22
C LYS A 125 -4.79 -5.56 -22.24
N HIS A 126 -4.96 -4.23 -22.19
CA HIS A 126 -5.77 -3.49 -23.15
C HIS A 126 -4.99 -3.11 -24.40
N VAL A 127 -3.71 -2.72 -24.26
CA VAL A 127 -2.83 -2.42 -25.40
C VAL A 127 -2.67 -3.63 -26.32
N ASP A 128 -2.47 -4.82 -25.76
CA ASP A 128 -2.31 -6.08 -26.51
C ASP A 128 -3.55 -6.45 -27.34
N LYS A 129 -4.70 -5.87 -27.00
CA LYS A 129 -5.98 -6.04 -27.73
C LYS A 129 -6.25 -4.91 -28.74
N GLY A 130 -5.28 -4.03 -28.99
CA GLY A 130 -5.44 -2.87 -29.87
C GLY A 130 -5.90 -1.59 -29.17
N GLY A 131 -5.84 -1.58 -27.83
CA GLY A 131 -6.28 -0.46 -26.98
C GLY A 131 -7.79 -0.42 -26.78
N ILE A 132 -8.23 0.44 -25.86
CA ILE A 132 -9.66 0.68 -25.59
C ILE A 132 -10.28 1.39 -26.81
N GLN A 133 -11.33 0.78 -27.35
CA GLN A 133 -12.03 1.25 -28.55
C GLN A 133 -13.54 1.45 -28.34
N SER A 134 -14.11 0.86 -27.28
CA SER A 134 -15.55 0.96 -26.97
C SER A 134 -15.83 1.60 -25.61
N ARG A 135 -17.08 2.03 -25.42
CA ARG A 135 -17.55 2.58 -24.15
C ARG A 135 -17.53 1.51 -23.04
N GLU A 136 -17.86 0.28 -23.39
CA GLU A 136 -17.89 -0.86 -22.49
C GLU A 136 -16.47 -1.19 -21.99
N GLU A 137 -15.49 -1.22 -22.90
CA GLU A 137 -14.07 -1.38 -22.55
C GLU A 137 -13.54 -0.24 -21.70
N TYR A 138 -13.92 1.00 -22.00
CA TYR A 138 -13.58 2.16 -21.19
C TYR A 138 -14.11 2.01 -19.75
N ARG A 139 -15.40 1.67 -19.60
CA ARG A 139 -16.01 1.49 -18.28
C ARG A 139 -15.37 0.35 -17.50
N SER A 140 -15.07 -0.77 -18.17
CA SER A 140 -14.37 -1.90 -17.56
C SER A 140 -12.98 -1.50 -17.08
N PHE A 141 -12.21 -0.80 -17.92
CA PHE A 141 -10.87 -0.35 -17.57
C PHE A 141 -10.86 0.60 -16.37
N ILE A 142 -11.78 1.58 -16.35
CA ILE A 142 -11.89 2.52 -15.24
C ILE A 142 -12.27 1.81 -13.94
N SER A 143 -13.23 0.88 -13.98
CA SER A 143 -13.61 0.08 -12.80
C SER A 143 -12.43 -0.71 -12.23
N ASP A 144 -11.66 -1.40 -13.10
CA ASP A 144 -10.49 -2.17 -12.68
C ASP A 144 -9.39 -1.23 -12.13
N LEU A 145 -9.16 -0.08 -12.78
CA LEU A 145 -8.16 0.91 -12.37
C LEU A 145 -8.52 1.53 -11.02
N GLU A 146 -9.77 1.92 -10.79
CA GLU A 146 -10.25 2.47 -9.52
C GLU A 146 -10.10 1.46 -8.39
N GLU A 147 -10.41 0.18 -8.65
CA GLU A 147 -10.25 -0.89 -7.67
C GLU A 147 -8.76 -1.11 -7.31
N ILE A 148 -7.87 -1.11 -8.30
CA ILE A 148 -6.42 -1.18 -8.10
C ILE A 148 -5.92 0.01 -7.29
N LEU A 149 -6.28 1.24 -7.68
CA LEU A 149 -5.86 2.46 -7.00
C LEU A 149 -6.35 2.51 -5.55
N ALA A 150 -7.63 2.18 -5.30
CA ALA A 150 -8.20 2.14 -3.97
C ALA A 150 -7.46 1.14 -3.06
N TYR A 151 -7.10 -0.03 -3.60
CA TYR A 151 -6.30 -1.00 -2.86
C TYR A 151 -4.89 -0.49 -2.56
N LEU A 152 -4.19 0.02 -3.59
CA LEU A 152 -2.80 0.46 -3.46
C LEU A 152 -2.67 1.64 -2.47
N ILE A 153 -3.59 2.60 -2.50
CA ILE A 153 -3.69 3.70 -1.53
C ILE A 153 -3.94 3.14 -0.12
N LYS A 154 -4.90 2.22 0.03
CA LYS A 154 -5.25 1.61 1.34
C LYS A 154 -4.04 0.93 1.99
N VAL A 155 -3.19 0.29 1.20
CA VAL A 155 -2.01 -0.46 1.71
C VAL A 155 -0.72 0.37 1.74
N GLY A 156 -0.78 1.67 1.42
CA GLY A 156 0.32 2.62 1.62
C GLY A 156 1.29 2.78 0.44
N TYR A 157 0.93 2.32 -0.76
CA TYR A 157 1.61 2.77 -1.97
C TYR A 157 1.14 4.21 -2.25
N ASN A 158 1.96 5.21 -1.90
CA ASN A 158 1.61 6.62 -2.01
C ASN A 158 2.06 7.28 -3.32
N ASP A 159 2.92 6.61 -4.10
CA ASP A 159 3.45 7.09 -5.40
C ASP A 159 2.71 6.51 -6.61
N VAL A 160 1.47 6.06 -6.39
CA VAL A 160 0.62 5.64 -7.51
C VAL A 160 0.02 6.93 -8.06
N ASN A 161 0.46 7.34 -9.24
CA ASN A 161 0.06 8.58 -9.90
C ASN A 161 -1.41 8.55 -10.37
N ALA A 162 -2.33 8.36 -9.43
CA ALA A 162 -3.76 8.07 -9.58
C ALA A 162 -4.49 9.18 -10.36
N GLU A 163 -4.02 10.41 -10.23
CA GLU A 163 -4.66 11.61 -10.79
C GLU A 163 -4.10 12.02 -12.17
N SER A 164 -3.02 11.38 -12.65
CA SER A 164 -2.37 11.78 -13.90
C SER A 164 -3.17 11.51 -15.16
N GLY A 165 -4.16 10.61 -15.10
CA GLY A 165 -4.83 10.08 -16.29
C GLY A 165 -3.90 9.30 -17.23
N GLU A 166 -2.63 9.12 -16.87
CA GLU A 166 -1.60 8.52 -17.72
C GLU A 166 -1.85 7.05 -18.03
N PRO A 167 -2.32 6.21 -17.07
CA PRO A 167 -2.70 4.84 -17.36
C PRO A 167 -3.79 4.74 -18.43
N LEU A 168 -4.81 5.61 -18.34
CA LEU A 168 -5.89 5.66 -19.32
C LEU A 168 -5.35 6.10 -20.69
N TRP A 169 -4.53 7.16 -20.73
CA TRP A 169 -3.95 7.65 -21.97
C TRP A 169 -3.12 6.57 -22.70
N LYS A 170 -2.37 5.76 -21.95
CA LYS A 170 -1.62 4.62 -22.50
C LYS A 170 -2.51 3.46 -22.95
N ALA A 171 -3.65 3.23 -22.30
CA ALA A 171 -4.53 2.11 -22.59
C ALA A 171 -5.49 2.36 -23.77
N ILE A 172 -5.81 3.61 -24.10
CA ILE A 172 -6.70 3.92 -25.25
C ILE A 172 -6.01 3.72 -26.61
N SER A 173 -6.81 3.39 -27.63
CA SER A 173 -6.32 3.13 -28.99
C SER A 173 -5.67 4.37 -29.63
N THR A 174 -4.80 4.13 -30.60
CA THR A 174 -4.13 5.23 -31.34
C THR A 174 -5.14 6.11 -32.09
N GLU A 175 -6.23 5.53 -32.56
CA GLU A 175 -7.31 6.26 -33.23
C GLU A 175 -8.04 7.18 -32.24
N MET A 176 -8.42 6.64 -31.07
CA MET A 176 -9.05 7.42 -30.00
C MET A 176 -8.14 8.58 -29.54
N ARG A 177 -6.83 8.37 -29.42
CA ARG A 177 -5.87 9.44 -29.08
C ARG A 177 -5.86 10.56 -30.12
N LYS A 178 -5.89 10.21 -31.42
CA LYS A 178 -5.93 11.19 -32.51
C LYS A 178 -7.21 12.01 -32.46
N ASP A 179 -8.34 11.36 -32.19
CA ASP A 179 -9.63 12.04 -32.13
C ASP A 179 -9.75 12.94 -30.90
N VAL A 180 -9.28 12.50 -29.74
CA VAL A 180 -9.15 13.35 -28.54
C VAL A 180 -8.25 14.56 -28.82
N ALA A 181 -7.11 14.37 -29.50
CA ALA A 181 -6.22 15.47 -29.84
C ALA A 181 -6.89 16.51 -30.76
N LYS A 182 -7.61 16.05 -31.80
CA LYS A 182 -8.38 16.93 -32.70
C LYS A 182 -9.44 17.73 -31.93
N GLU A 183 -10.21 17.08 -31.06
CA GLU A 183 -11.24 17.72 -30.25
C GLU A 183 -10.66 18.74 -29.26
N LEU A 184 -9.51 18.45 -28.67
CA LEU A 184 -8.81 19.40 -27.79
C LEU A 184 -8.31 20.63 -28.56
N GLU A 185 -7.80 20.46 -29.79
CA GLU A 185 -7.42 21.58 -30.66
C GLU A 185 -8.63 22.40 -31.09
N HIS A 186 -9.74 21.74 -31.42
CA HIS A 186 -10.99 22.37 -31.78
C HIS A 186 -11.53 23.23 -30.63
N ASN A 187 -11.58 22.69 -29.41
CA ASN A 187 -12.01 23.41 -28.21
C ASN A 187 -11.11 24.60 -27.87
N LYS A 188 -9.79 24.49 -28.06
CA LYS A 188 -8.86 25.63 -27.88
C LYS A 188 -9.16 26.76 -28.87
N LYS A 189 -9.46 26.44 -30.13
CA LYS A 189 -9.86 27.43 -31.14
C LYS A 189 -11.19 28.12 -30.78
N PHE A 190 -12.14 27.35 -30.25
CA PHE A 190 -13.44 27.87 -29.80
C PHE A 190 -13.38 28.79 -28.57
N LYS A 191 -12.46 28.55 -27.63
CA LYS A 191 -12.26 29.48 -26.50
C LYS A 191 -11.68 30.82 -26.96
N LYS A 192 -10.75 30.81 -27.91
CA LYS A 192 -10.14 32.03 -28.47
C LYS A 192 -11.13 32.91 -29.26
N THR A 193 -12.17 32.34 -29.85
CA THR A 193 -13.20 33.11 -30.57
C THR A 193 -14.29 33.68 -29.69
N LYS A 194 -14.41 33.27 -28.41
CA LYS A 194 -15.38 33.82 -27.47
C LYS A 194 -14.85 34.99 -26.63
N ASP A 195 -13.53 35.09 -26.43
CA ASP A 195 -12.89 36.21 -25.72
C ASP A 195 -12.49 37.38 -26.65
N GLY A 196 -13.06 37.44 -27.86
CA GLY A 196 -12.67 38.36 -28.93
C GLY A 196 -13.83 39.14 -29.57
N ILE A 197 -14.93 39.36 -28.84
CA ILE A 197 -15.96 40.36 -29.17
C ILE A 197 -16.37 41.09 -27.89
#